data_AF-A0A328EFS2-F1
#
_entry.id   AF-A0A328EFS2-F1
#
_cell.length_a   1.000
_cell.length_b   1.000
_cell.length_c   1.000
_cell.angle_alpha   90.00
_cell.angle_beta   90.00
_cell.angle_gamma   90.00
#
_symmetry.space_group_name_H-M   'P 1'
#
loop_
_entity.id
_entity.type
_entity.pdbx_description
1 polymer ?
#
loop_
_entity_poly.entity_id
_entity_poly.type
_entity_poly.pdbx_seq_one_letter_code
_entity_poly.pdbx_strand_id
1 'polypeptide(L)' 'MAKTQKATSNKRVDELKALEKSQLLAELAKAQKELFVLTMKKDLGELKQTHLIRAMRKDIARISTFLSSSL' A
#
# COMPACT_ATOMS: atom_id res chain seq x y z
N MET A 1 1.15 -5.49 26.79
CA MET A 1 0.72 -4.19 26.24
C MET A 1 1.08 -4.16 24.76
N ALA A 2 0.06 -4.16 23.88
CA ALA A 2 0.22 -4.38 22.45
C ALA A 2 0.91 -3.19 21.78
N LYS A 3 1.99 -3.48 21.04
CA LYS A 3 2.74 -2.50 20.22
C LYS A 3 1.77 -1.82 19.26
N THR A 4 1.63 -0.51 19.40
CA THR A 4 0.98 0.40 18.46
C THR A 4 1.60 0.21 17.07
N GLN A 5 0.79 -0.28 16.13
CA GLN A 5 1.18 -0.41 14.73
C GLN A 5 1.41 0.99 14.16
N LYS A 6 2.69 1.33 13.99
CA LYS A 6 3.17 2.49 13.27
C LYS A 6 2.90 2.28 11.78
N ALA A 7 1.66 2.50 11.35
CA ALA A 7 1.26 2.47 9.94
C ALA A 7 0.98 3.90 9.45
N THR A 8 2.02 4.73 9.45
CA THR A 8 2.04 5.96 8.65
C THR A 8 3.19 5.87 7.67
N SER A 9 3.17 4.89 6.78
CA SER A 9 3.89 4.99 5.52
C SER A 9 3.01 5.74 4.52
N ASN A 10 2.76 7.02 4.78
CA ASN A 10 2.48 7.96 3.70
C ASN A 10 3.79 8.10 2.91
N LYS A 11 4.15 7.08 2.12
CA LYS A 11 5.30 7.17 1.21
C LYS A 11 5.00 8.33 0.28
N ARG A 12 5.81 9.37 0.41
CA ARG A 12 5.61 10.62 -0.29
C ARG A 12 5.75 10.35 -1.77
N VAL A 13 4.94 11.06 -2.54
CA VAL A 13 4.97 11.04 -4.00
C VAL A 13 6.39 11.24 -4.55
N ASP A 14 7.22 11.96 -3.80
CA ASP A 14 8.62 12.24 -4.14
C ASP A 14 9.52 10.99 -4.09
N GLU A 15 9.26 10.05 -3.17
CA GLU A 15 9.98 8.77 -3.13
C GLU A 15 9.60 7.88 -4.31
N LEU A 16 8.34 7.94 -4.77
CA LEU A 16 7.87 7.17 -5.92
C LEU A 16 8.45 7.67 -7.25
N LYS A 17 8.79 8.96 -7.35
CA LYS A 17 9.42 9.55 -8.54
C LYS A 17 10.91 9.21 -8.69
N ALA A 18 11.60 8.94 -7.58
CA ALA A 18 13.03 8.62 -7.57
C ALA A 18 13.31 7.12 -7.83
N LEU A 19 12.28 6.27 -7.73
CA LEU A 19 12.39 4.83 -7.93
C LEU A 19 12.26 4.48 -9.42
N GLU A 20 13.11 3.57 -9.89
CA GLU A 20 12.99 3.02 -11.25
C GLU A 20 11.68 2.23 -11.45
N LYS A 21 11.24 2.11 -12.72
CA LYS A 21 10.04 1.32 -13.11
C LYS A 21 10.04 -0.10 -12.50
N SER A 22 11.20 -0.76 -12.43
CA SER A 22 11.35 -2.09 -11.83
C SER A 22 11.03 -2.13 -10.33
N GLN A 23 11.47 -1.11 -9.59
CA GLN A 23 11.23 -0.98 -8.16
C GLN A 23 9.78 -0.58 -7.87
N LEU A 24 9.17 0.25 -8.70
CA LEU A 24 7.75 0.58 -8.63
C LEU A 24 6.85 -0.67 -8.82
N LEU A 25 7.20 -1.55 -9.76
CA LEU A 25 6.48 -2.81 -9.96
C LEU A 25 6.63 -3.76 -8.76
N ALA A 26 7.83 -3.85 -8.19
CA ALA A 26 8.07 -4.65 -6.98
C ALA A 26 7.26 -4.12 -5.79
N GLU A 27 7.18 -2.79 -5.64
CA GLU A 27 6.41 -2.15 -4.58
C GLU A 27 4.91 -2.33 -4.78
N LEU A 28 4.42 -2.25 -6.02
CA LEU A 28 3.03 -2.55 -6.37
C LEU A 28 2.66 -3.98 -5.94
N ALA A 29 3.52 -4.96 -6.26
CA ALA A 29 3.31 -6.35 -5.87
C ALA A 29 3.28 -6.54 -4.35
N LYS A 30 4.12 -5.81 -3.59
CA LYS A 30 4.08 -5.82 -2.12
C LYS A 30 2.78 -5.23 -1.59
N ALA A 31 2.37 -4.06 -2.09
CA ALA A 31 1.14 -3.39 -1.66
C ALA A 31 -0.10 -4.24 -1.93
N GLN A 32 -0.14 -4.97 -3.06
CA GLN A 32 -1.21 -5.93 -3.35
C GLN A 32 -1.26 -7.09 -2.36
N LYS A 33 -0.10 -7.65 -1.97
CA LYS A 33 -0.04 -8.72 -0.95
C LYS A 33 -0.51 -8.21 0.42
N GLU A 34 -0.10 -7.01 0.81
CA GLU A 34 -0.55 -6.39 2.06
C GLU A 34 -2.06 -6.14 2.05
N LEU A 35 -2.62 -5.66 0.93
CA LEU A 35 -4.06 -5.50 0.76
C LEU A 35 -4.80 -6.84 0.89
N PHE A 36 -4.27 -7.92 0.31
CA PHE A 36 -4.84 -9.27 0.44
C PHE A 36 -4.89 -9.72 1.90
N VAL A 37 -3.78 -9.57 2.64
CA VAL A 37 -3.72 -9.91 4.07
C VAL A 37 -4.69 -9.06 4.89
N LEU A 38 -4.79 -7.76 4.62
CA LEU A 38 -5.74 -6.88 5.31
C LEU A 38 -7.19 -7.26 5.01
N THR A 39 -7.49 -7.66 3.77
CA THR A 39 -8.83 -8.12 3.37
C THR A 39 -9.17 -9.44 4.08
N MET A 40 -8.25 -10.40 4.10
CA MET A 40 -8.44 -11.64 4.87
C MET A 40 -8.67 -11.37 6.37
N LYS A 41 -7.86 -10.51 6.98
CA LYS A 41 -8.05 -10.13 8.40
C LYS A 41 -9.38 -9.43 8.65
N LYS A 42 -9.88 -8.66 7.68
CA LYS A 42 -11.21 -8.04 7.77
C LYS A 42 -12.30 -9.09 7.71
N ASP A 43 -12.20 -10.04 6.79
CA ASP A 43 -13.21 -11.09 6.60
C ASP A 43 -13.26 -12.04 7.80
N LEU A 44 -12.12 -12.27 8.46
CA LEU A 44 -12.02 -12.98 9.74
C LEU A 44 -12.53 -12.17 10.96
N GLY A 45 -12.85 -10.88 10.78
CA GLY A 45 -13.26 -9.99 11.87
C GLY A 45 -12.14 -9.53 12.81
N GLU A 46 -10.89 -9.86 12.51
CA GLU A 46 -9.72 -9.54 13.34
C GLU A 46 -9.11 -8.16 13.04
N LEU A 47 -9.55 -7.51 11.94
CA LEU A 47 -9.02 -6.22 11.53
C LEU A 47 -9.64 -5.06 12.35
N LYS A 48 -8.88 -4.61 13.36
CA LYS A 48 -9.26 -3.46 14.21
C LYS A 48 -9.27 -2.11 13.47
N GLN A 49 -8.47 -1.96 12.41
CA GLN A 49 -8.29 -0.70 11.69
C GLN A 49 -8.69 -0.84 10.22
N THR A 50 -10.00 -0.74 9.94
CA THR A 50 -10.57 -0.93 8.60
C THR A 50 -10.18 0.16 7.59
N HIS A 51 -9.82 1.36 8.06
CA HIS A 51 -9.36 2.46 7.22
C HIS A 51 -8.03 2.16 6.50
N LEU A 52 -7.22 1.23 7.01
CA LEU A 52 -5.97 0.80 6.39
C LEU A 52 -6.19 0.19 5.00
N ILE A 53 -7.30 -0.53 4.79
CA ILE A 53 -7.67 -1.08 3.48
C ILE A 53 -7.86 0.06 2.47
N ARG A 54 -8.56 1.14 2.87
CA ARG A 54 -8.78 2.30 2.00
C ARG A 54 -7.47 3.04 1.71
N ALA A 55 -6.57 3.14 2.68
CA ALA A 55 -5.25 3.73 2.48
C ALA A 55 -4.42 2.91 1.48
N MET A 56 -4.32 1.59 1.67
CA MET A 56 -3.59 0.69 0.76
C MET A 56 -4.14 0.71 -0.66
N ARG A 57 -5.46 0.77 -0.85
CA ARG A 57 -6.05 0.91 -2.19
C ARG A 57 -5.65 2.23 -2.87
N LYS A 58 -5.57 3.33 -2.12
CA LYS A 58 -5.10 4.62 -2.65
C LYS A 58 -3.62 4.57 -3.01
N ASP A 59 -2.81 3.88 -2.22
CA ASP A 59 -1.38 3.75 -2.49
C ASP A 59 -1.11 2.94 -3.77
N ILE A 60 -1.81 1.82 -3.96
CA ILE A 60 -1.79 1.05 -5.21
C ILE A 60 -2.20 1.94 -6.40
N ALA A 61 -3.29 2.71 -6.26
CA ALA A 61 -3.75 3.61 -7.30
C ALA A 61 -2.67 4.64 -7.68
N ARG A 62 -2.04 5.30 -6.70
CA ARG A 62 -0.94 6.24 -6.97
C ARG A 62 0.22 5.57 -7.72
N ILE A 63 0.67 4.40 -7.28
CA ILE A 63 1.77 3.66 -7.94
C ILE A 63 1.37 3.33 -9.38
N SER A 64 0.16 2.84 -9.62
CA SER A 64 -0.34 2.54 -10.96
C SER A 64 -0.41 3.79 -11.86
N THR A 65 -0.83 4.93 -11.31
CA THR A 65 -0.84 6.21 -12.04
C THR A 65 0.57 6.66 -12.40
N PHE A 66 1.55 6.51 -11.50
CA PHE A 66 2.96 6.81 -11.81
C PHE A 66 3.53 5.92 -12.90
N LEU A 67 3.24 4.61 -12.85
CA LEU A 67 3.64 3.68 -13.90
C LEU A 67 3.03 4.07 -15.25
N SER A 68 1.72 4.38 -15.28
CA SER A 68 0.99 4.75 -16.50
C SER A 68 1.35 6.12 -17.05
N SER A 69 1.62 7.12 -16.19
CA SER A 69 1.96 8.48 -16.62
C SER A 69 3.36 8.60 -17.21
N SER A 70 4.21 7.58 -17.03
CA SER A 70 5.56 7.50 -17.60
C SER A 70 5.62 6.68 -18.90
N LEU A 71 4.45 6.41 -19.51
CA LEU A 71 4.28 5.79 -20.82
C LEU A 71 3.75 6.86 -21.78
#